data_AF-X1AT69-F1
#
_entry.id   AF-X1AT69-F1
#
_cell.length_a   1.000
_cell.length_b   1.000
_cell.length_c   1.000
_cell.angle_alpha   90.00
_cell.angle_beta   90.00
_cell.angle_gamma   90.00
#
_symmetry.space_group_name_H-M   'P 1'
#
loop_
_entity.id
_entity.type
_entity.pdbx_description
1 polymer ?
#
loop_
_entity_poly.entity_id
_entity_poly.type
_entity_poly.pdbx_seq_one_letter_code
_entity_poly.pdbx_strand_id
1 'polypeptide(L)'
;QKAKTLAKEHEYQQYMIERYLALWGEEDTLRFLEACEQPIRTSIRMNTLRMESEKTIERLQKKKVKLEKIPWLSHGFYADFEGHSTPGAFLEHMLGFYYVQGVPSMTTVEVLDPQPDETILDLAAAPGGKTTHIAQQMQNSGKVIAVEMDRRRISSLESNILRCGVTNSIVLRGDAKKVEKLNLEPDRILLDAPCSGE
;
A
#
# COMPACT_ATOMS: atom_id res chain seq x y z
N GLN A 1 -11.09 -19.27 30.19
CA GLN A 1 -11.89 -18.28 30.96
C GLN A 1 -11.39 -16.85 30.72
N LYS A 2 -10.09 -16.59 30.83
CA LYS A 2 -9.49 -15.27 30.59
C LYS A 2 -9.64 -14.73 29.17
N ALA A 3 -9.38 -15.55 28.15
CA ALA A 3 -9.57 -15.15 26.75
C ALA A 3 -11.01 -14.72 26.44
N LYS A 4 -12.00 -15.38 27.07
CA LYS A 4 -13.41 -15.03 26.95
C LYS A 4 -13.75 -13.66 27.58
N THR A 5 -13.07 -13.30 28.67
CA THR A 5 -13.22 -11.99 29.30
C THR A 5 -12.65 -10.89 28.40
N LEU A 6 -11.39 -11.03 27.98
CA LEU A 6 -10.71 -10.07 27.10
C LEU A 6 -11.42 -9.91 25.75
N ALA A 7 -11.90 -11.01 25.16
CA ALA A 7 -12.70 -10.98 23.94
C ALA A 7 -13.97 -10.13 24.09
N LYS A 8 -14.62 -10.20 25.25
CA LYS A 8 -15.82 -9.40 25.53
C LYS A 8 -15.48 -7.93 25.78
N GLU A 9 -14.39 -7.65 26.48
CA GLU A 9 -13.97 -6.30 26.84
C GLU A 9 -13.51 -5.48 25.63
N HIS A 10 -12.78 -6.11 24.71
CA HIS A 10 -12.22 -5.46 23.52
C HIS A 10 -13.04 -5.74 22.24
N GLU A 11 -14.21 -6.39 22.34
CA GLU A 11 -15.08 -6.72 21.20
C GLU A 11 -14.45 -7.65 20.12
N TYR A 12 -13.50 -8.51 20.52
CA TYR A 12 -12.88 -9.51 19.65
C TYR A 12 -13.60 -10.87 19.70
N GLN A 13 -13.37 -11.69 18.67
CA GLN A 13 -13.77 -13.10 18.73
C GLN A 13 -12.88 -13.86 19.71
N GLN A 14 -13.47 -14.76 20.51
CA GLN A 14 -12.74 -15.51 21.53
C GLN A 14 -11.53 -16.27 20.96
N TYR A 15 -11.68 -16.86 19.77
CA TYR A 15 -10.59 -17.62 19.14
C TYR A 15 -9.37 -16.74 18.78
N MET A 16 -9.59 -15.46 18.44
CA MET A 16 -8.51 -14.52 18.12
C MET A 16 -7.66 -14.26 19.36
N ILE A 17 -8.33 -13.96 20.48
CA ILE A 17 -7.65 -13.73 21.76
C ILE A 17 -6.91 -14.99 22.24
N GLU A 18 -7.53 -16.16 22.12
CA GLU A 18 -6.86 -17.44 22.44
C GLU A 18 -5.58 -17.63 21.62
N ARG A 19 -5.64 -17.28 20.33
CA ARG A 19 -4.49 -17.36 19.42
C ARG A 19 -3.41 -16.32 19.78
N TYR A 20 -3.77 -15.08 20.06
CA TYR A 20 -2.79 -14.03 20.43
C TYR A 20 -2.09 -14.37 21.74
N LEU A 21 -2.85 -14.84 22.75
CA LEU A 21 -2.29 -15.30 24.01
C LEU A 21 -1.33 -16.48 23.83
N ALA A 22 -1.63 -17.39 22.90
CA ALA A 22 -0.75 -18.52 22.58
C ALA A 22 0.52 -18.10 21.82
N LEU A 23 0.45 -17.06 20.99
CA LEU A 23 1.57 -16.57 20.17
C LEU A 23 2.53 -15.69 20.96
N TRP A 24 2.01 -14.75 21.75
CA TRP A 24 2.78 -13.66 22.34
C TRP A 24 2.70 -13.60 23.87
N GLY A 25 1.85 -14.42 24.49
CA GLY A 25 1.57 -14.31 25.92
C GLY A 25 0.65 -13.12 26.23
N GLU A 26 0.40 -12.90 27.52
CA GLU A 26 -0.61 -11.97 27.98
C GLU A 26 -0.22 -10.50 27.79
N GLU A 27 0.97 -10.12 28.25
CA GLU A 27 1.42 -8.73 28.24
C GLU A 27 1.42 -8.16 26.82
N ASP A 28 2.01 -8.88 25.87
CA ASP A 28 2.07 -8.44 24.48
C ASP A 28 0.71 -8.52 23.78
N THR A 29 -0.18 -9.44 24.18
CA THR A 29 -1.56 -9.46 23.68
C THR A 29 -2.30 -8.20 24.10
N LEU A 30 -2.22 -7.80 25.38
CA LEU A 30 -2.87 -6.57 25.85
C LEU A 30 -2.31 -5.34 25.14
N ARG A 31 -0.98 -5.25 24.99
CA ARG A 31 -0.33 -4.17 24.25
C ARG A 31 -0.76 -4.10 22.79
N PHE A 32 -0.95 -5.26 22.15
CA PHE A 32 -1.44 -5.33 20.77
C PHE A 32 -2.88 -4.82 20.68
N LEU A 33 -3.78 -5.27 21.57
CA LEU A 33 -5.17 -4.81 21.60
C LEU A 33 -5.24 -3.29 21.83
N GLU A 34 -4.48 -2.76 22.79
CA GLU A 34 -4.40 -1.31 23.03
C GLU A 34 -3.90 -0.53 21.82
N ALA A 35 -2.96 -1.09 21.05
CA ALA A 35 -2.46 -0.48 19.82
C ALA A 35 -3.49 -0.50 18.69
N CYS A 36 -4.30 -1.56 18.59
CA CYS A 36 -5.39 -1.67 17.61
C CYS A 36 -6.51 -0.64 17.84
N GLU A 37 -6.72 -0.19 19.09
CA GLU A 37 -7.67 0.87 19.42
C GLU A 37 -7.19 2.28 19.05
N GLN A 38 -5.91 2.44 18.70
CA GLN A 38 -5.39 3.75 18.31
C GLN A 38 -5.80 4.11 16.88
N PRO A 39 -6.14 5.38 16.62
CA PRO A 39 -6.47 5.82 15.27
C PRO A 39 -5.29 5.64 14.33
N ILE A 40 -5.54 5.03 13.16
CA ILE A 40 -4.51 4.85 12.13
C ILE A 40 -4.14 6.22 11.56
N ARG A 41 -2.86 6.57 11.68
CA ARG A 41 -2.30 7.77 11.04
C ARG A 41 -2.42 7.62 9.53
N THR A 42 -2.94 8.66 8.86
CA THR A 42 -2.95 8.69 7.39
C THR A 42 -1.51 8.79 6.89
N SER A 43 -1.17 7.94 5.91
CA SER A 43 0.13 7.96 5.25
C SER A 43 -0.01 8.12 3.73
N ILE A 44 0.94 8.85 3.15
CA ILE A 44 1.02 9.11 1.72
C ILE A 44 2.40 8.78 1.18
N ARG A 45 2.43 8.37 -0.09
CA ARG A 45 3.64 8.19 -0.89
C ARG A 45 3.75 9.34 -1.88
N MET A 46 4.85 10.08 -1.86
CA MET A 46 5.14 11.08 -2.91
C MET A 46 5.43 10.36 -4.24
N ASN A 47 4.91 10.88 -5.34
CA ASN A 47 5.07 10.29 -6.67
C ASN A 47 6.05 11.09 -7.54
N THR A 48 7.30 10.63 -7.57
CA THR A 48 8.39 11.25 -8.32
C THR A 48 8.23 11.15 -9.85
N LEU A 49 7.35 10.29 -10.37
CA LEU A 49 7.06 10.22 -11.81
C LEU A 49 6.26 11.44 -12.31
N ARG A 50 5.51 12.10 -11.40
CA ARG A 50 4.66 13.25 -11.75
C ARG A 50 5.25 14.58 -11.28
N MET A 51 5.90 14.59 -10.12
CA MET A 51 6.45 15.80 -9.53
C MET A 51 7.55 15.46 -8.53
N GLU A 52 8.56 16.33 -8.41
CA GLU A 52 9.55 16.27 -7.32
C GLU A 52 8.86 16.28 -5.95
N SER A 53 9.42 15.52 -4.99
CA SER A 53 8.82 15.37 -3.67
C SER A 53 8.73 16.70 -2.94
N GLU A 54 9.78 17.52 -3.02
CA GLU A 54 9.92 18.83 -2.40
C GLU A 54 8.81 19.79 -2.85
N LYS A 55 8.56 19.86 -4.17
CA LYS A 55 7.48 20.69 -4.73
C LYS A 55 6.10 20.23 -4.25
N THR A 56 5.89 18.92 -4.12
CA THR A 56 4.62 18.38 -3.60
C THR A 56 4.46 18.72 -2.12
N ILE A 57 5.51 18.59 -1.32
CA ILE A 57 5.56 18.95 0.10
C ILE A 57 5.21 20.44 0.29
N GLU A 58 5.86 21.33 -0.46
CA GLU A 58 5.58 22.78 -0.39
C GLU A 58 4.11 23.11 -0.67
N ARG A 59 3.53 22.46 -1.69
CA ARG A 59 2.12 22.67 -2.07
C ARG A 59 1.16 22.22 -0.97
N LEU A 60 1.45 21.08 -0.33
CA LEU A 60 0.64 20.55 0.77
C LEU A 60 0.78 21.41 2.02
N GLN A 61 1.99 21.87 2.36
CA GLN A 61 2.23 22.76 3.50
C GLN A 61 1.56 24.13 3.31
N LYS A 62 1.53 24.69 2.09
CA LYS A 62 0.76 25.92 1.78
C LYS A 62 -0.74 25.74 2.03
N LYS A 63 -1.24 24.51 1.94
CA LYS A 63 -2.60 24.11 2.29
C LYS A 63 -2.73 23.65 3.76
N LYS A 64 -1.75 23.96 4.62
CA LYS A 64 -1.76 23.63 6.05
C LYS A 64 -1.82 22.13 6.36
N VAL A 65 -1.46 21.26 5.42
CA VAL A 65 -1.28 19.83 5.68
C VAL A 65 0.06 19.63 6.38
N LYS A 66 0.06 19.00 7.57
CA LYS A 66 1.31 18.68 8.27
C LYS A 66 1.85 17.37 7.72
N LEU A 67 3.15 17.35 7.44
CA LEU A 67 3.84 16.19 6.88
C LEU A 67 4.99 15.80 7.80
N GLU A 68 5.09 14.52 8.13
CA GLU A 68 6.18 13.93 8.91
C GLU A 68 6.81 12.81 8.09
N LYS A 69 8.11 12.91 7.85
CA LYS A 69 8.85 11.93 7.06
C LYS A 69 8.93 10.60 7.79
N ILE A 70 8.67 9.50 7.08
CA ILE A 70 8.91 8.15 7.61
C ILE A 70 10.37 7.77 7.32
N PRO A 71 11.21 7.52 8.34
CA PRO A 71 12.67 7.42 8.16
C PRO A 71 13.13 6.30 7.22
N TRP A 72 12.43 5.16 7.21
CA TRP A 72 12.81 3.98 6.43
C TRP A 72 12.09 3.87 5.08
N LEU A 73 11.33 4.89 4.67
CA LEU A 73 10.65 4.91 3.37
C LEU A 73 11.14 6.07 2.54
N SER A 74 11.73 5.79 1.38
CA SER A 74 12.30 6.79 0.48
C SER A 74 11.31 7.90 0.11
N HIS A 75 10.04 7.58 -0.10
CA HIS A 75 8.98 8.54 -0.49
C HIS A 75 7.76 8.57 0.45
N GLY A 76 7.83 7.91 1.61
CA GLY A 76 6.72 7.81 2.57
C GLY A 76 6.68 8.95 3.59
N PHE A 77 5.46 9.44 3.86
CA PHE A 77 5.18 10.46 4.87
C PHE A 77 3.90 10.12 5.63
N TYR A 78 3.87 10.39 6.94
CA TYR A 78 2.61 10.58 7.64
C TYR A 78 2.08 11.97 7.29
N ALA A 79 0.77 12.05 7.03
CA ALA A 79 0.12 13.27 6.60
C ALA A 79 -1.13 13.52 7.44
N ASP A 80 -1.18 14.69 8.05
CA ASP A 80 -2.30 15.16 8.84
C ASP A 80 -3.09 16.19 8.02
N PHE A 81 -4.28 15.78 7.60
CA PHE A 81 -5.24 16.56 6.83
C PHE A 81 -6.35 17.15 7.72
N GLU A 82 -6.16 17.21 9.04
CA GLU A 82 -7.15 17.75 9.98
C GLU A 82 -7.71 19.11 9.52
N GLY A 83 -9.03 19.24 9.58
CA GLY A 83 -9.74 20.44 9.12
C GLY A 83 -9.90 20.58 7.60
N HIS A 84 -9.50 19.58 6.80
CA HIS A 84 -9.64 19.59 5.33
C HIS A 84 -10.59 18.51 4.81
N SER A 85 -10.84 18.55 3.50
CA SER A 85 -11.48 17.43 2.78
C SER A 85 -10.60 16.17 2.83
N THR A 86 -11.18 15.02 2.48
CA THR A 86 -10.43 13.76 2.45
C THR A 86 -9.17 13.89 1.56
N PRO A 87 -8.08 13.17 1.87
CA PRO A 87 -6.84 13.27 1.08
C PRO A 87 -7.09 13.09 -0.42
N GLY A 88 -8.01 12.18 -0.78
CA GLY A 88 -8.39 11.91 -2.16
C GLY A 88 -8.99 13.10 -2.93
N ALA A 89 -9.53 14.09 -2.23
CA ALA A 89 -10.16 15.28 -2.82
C ALA A 89 -9.18 16.42 -3.14
N PHE A 90 -7.90 16.29 -2.76
CA PHE A 90 -6.89 17.29 -3.08
C PHE A 90 -6.54 17.25 -4.58
N LEU A 91 -6.34 18.43 -5.17
CA LEU A 91 -5.87 18.56 -6.55
C LEU A 91 -4.55 17.79 -6.79
N GLU A 92 -3.63 17.83 -5.82
CA GLU A 92 -2.36 17.11 -5.87
C GLU A 92 -2.57 15.59 -5.95
N HIS A 93 -3.59 15.05 -5.28
CA HIS A 93 -3.96 13.64 -5.41
C HIS A 93 -4.55 13.34 -6.79
N MET A 94 -5.45 14.19 -7.28
CA MET A 94 -6.08 14.03 -8.60
C MET A 94 -5.06 14.10 -9.74
N LEU A 95 -4.03 14.94 -9.62
CA LEU A 95 -2.90 15.04 -10.55
C LEU A 95 -1.87 13.91 -10.36
N GLY A 96 -2.04 13.06 -9.34
CA GLY A 96 -1.17 11.94 -9.07
C GLY A 96 0.18 12.31 -8.46
N PHE A 97 0.33 13.49 -7.83
CA PHE A 97 1.57 13.92 -7.17
C PHE A 97 1.88 13.14 -5.90
N TYR A 98 0.85 12.56 -5.28
CA TYR A 98 1.01 11.59 -4.20
C TYR A 98 -0.07 10.51 -4.29
N TYR A 99 0.15 9.41 -3.58
CA TYR A 99 -0.79 8.30 -3.44
C TYR A 99 -1.06 8.05 -1.95
N VAL A 100 -2.33 7.88 -1.55
CA VAL A 100 -2.68 7.50 -0.18
C VAL A 100 -2.41 6.01 -0.01
N GLN A 101 -1.37 5.64 0.74
CA GLN A 101 -0.89 4.27 0.84
C GLN A 101 -0.49 3.98 2.28
N GLY A 102 -0.92 2.84 2.81
CA GLY A 102 -0.49 2.38 4.14
C GLY A 102 1.01 2.11 4.19
N VAL A 103 1.62 2.40 5.34
CA VAL A 103 3.06 2.17 5.60
C VAL A 103 3.50 0.74 5.26
N PRO A 104 2.79 -0.33 5.66
CA PRO A 104 3.20 -1.70 5.34
C PRO A 104 3.27 -1.97 3.83
N SER A 105 2.34 -1.39 3.06
CA SER A 105 2.32 -1.53 1.61
C SER A 105 3.49 -0.81 0.94
N MET A 106 3.92 0.34 1.48
CA MET A 106 5.11 1.03 0.99
C MET A 106 6.38 0.24 1.32
N THR A 107 6.50 -0.24 2.57
CA THR A 107 7.64 -1.06 3.02
C THR A 107 7.79 -2.32 2.17
N THR A 108 6.69 -2.97 1.78
CA THR A 108 6.75 -4.17 0.94
C THR A 108 7.48 -3.92 -0.38
N VAL A 109 7.27 -2.75 -1.01
CA VAL A 109 7.92 -2.42 -2.28
C VAL A 109 9.36 -1.96 -2.06
N GLU A 110 9.65 -1.29 -0.94
CA GLU A 110 11.04 -0.97 -0.57
C GLU A 110 11.87 -2.23 -0.38
N VAL A 111 11.30 -3.27 0.27
CA VAL A 111 11.95 -4.58 0.45
C VAL A 111 12.05 -5.34 -0.86
N LEU A 112 11.05 -5.21 -1.76
CA LEU A 112 11.12 -5.78 -3.10
C LEU A 112 12.25 -5.16 -3.92
N ASP A 113 12.64 -3.91 -3.65
CA ASP A 113 13.76 -3.19 -4.26
C ASP A 113 13.83 -3.32 -5.81
N PRO A 114 12.75 -3.01 -6.55
CA PRO A 114 12.72 -3.18 -8.00
C PRO A 114 13.66 -2.19 -8.69
N GLN A 115 14.50 -2.69 -9.59
CA GLN A 115 15.50 -1.90 -10.31
C GLN A 115 14.99 -1.45 -11.69
N PRO A 116 15.52 -0.35 -12.24
CA PRO A 116 15.28 0.01 -13.64
C PRO A 116 15.60 -1.16 -14.58
N ASP A 117 14.85 -1.25 -15.69
CA ASP A 117 14.99 -2.28 -16.74
C ASP A 117 14.64 -3.72 -16.33
N GLU A 118 14.30 -4.01 -15.07
CA GLU A 118 13.78 -5.32 -14.63
C GLU A 118 12.37 -5.59 -15.18
N THR A 119 12.00 -6.87 -15.24
CA THR A 119 10.62 -7.33 -15.42
C THR A 119 10.05 -7.78 -14.08
N ILE A 120 9.06 -7.05 -13.58
CA ILE A 120 8.42 -7.30 -12.28
C ILE A 120 7.00 -7.81 -12.49
N LEU A 121 6.63 -8.85 -11.75
CA LEU A 121 5.28 -9.43 -11.77
C LEU A 121 4.54 -9.14 -10.45
N ASP A 122 3.45 -8.39 -10.51
CA ASP A 122 2.55 -8.11 -9.37
C ASP A 122 1.29 -8.98 -9.50
N LEU A 123 1.16 -10.00 -8.65
CA LEU A 123 0.17 -11.07 -8.81
C LEU A 123 -1.22 -10.76 -8.24
N ALA A 124 -1.36 -9.69 -7.46
CA ALA A 124 -2.61 -9.27 -6.83
C ALA A 124 -2.70 -7.74 -6.85
N ALA A 125 -2.63 -7.19 -8.06
CA ALA A 125 -2.21 -5.81 -8.26
C ALA A 125 -3.24 -4.77 -7.81
N ALA A 126 -4.55 -5.04 -7.88
CA ALA A 126 -5.54 -4.03 -7.57
C ALA A 126 -5.56 -3.69 -6.06
N PRO A 127 -5.79 -2.42 -5.67
CA PRO A 127 -6.16 -1.28 -6.53
C PRO A 127 -4.98 -0.57 -7.24
N GLY A 128 -3.74 -1.05 -7.16
CA GLY A 128 -2.59 -0.51 -7.91
C GLY A 128 -1.60 0.32 -7.10
N GLY A 129 -1.78 0.41 -5.78
CA GLY A 129 -0.87 1.19 -4.93
C GLY A 129 0.58 0.68 -4.96
N LYS A 130 0.77 -0.65 -4.87
CA LYS A 130 2.10 -1.28 -4.95
C LYS A 130 2.62 -1.29 -6.39
N THR A 131 1.80 -1.65 -7.36
CA THR A 131 2.14 -1.60 -8.79
C THR A 131 2.69 -0.23 -9.22
N THR A 132 2.01 0.86 -8.84
CA THR A 132 2.48 2.22 -9.16
C THR A 132 3.74 2.62 -8.39
N HIS A 133 3.96 2.04 -7.20
CA HIS A 133 5.19 2.25 -6.44
C HIS A 133 6.36 1.55 -7.13
N ILE A 134 6.17 0.31 -7.59
CA ILE A 134 7.16 -0.45 -8.35
C ILE A 134 7.58 0.35 -9.58
N ALA A 135 6.63 0.78 -10.40
CA ALA A 135 6.91 1.57 -11.58
C ALA A 135 7.64 2.90 -11.27
N GLN A 136 7.32 3.53 -10.14
CA GLN A 136 8.01 4.73 -9.67
C GLN A 136 9.48 4.47 -9.32
N GLN A 137 9.78 3.39 -8.58
CA GLN A 137 11.15 2.99 -8.23
C GLN A 137 11.97 2.63 -9.48
N MET A 138 11.34 1.96 -10.45
CA MET A 138 11.93 1.64 -11.74
C MET A 138 12.03 2.85 -12.69
N GLN A 139 11.56 4.03 -12.27
CA GLN A 139 11.56 5.26 -13.08
C GLN A 139 10.88 5.08 -14.46
N ASN A 140 9.79 4.33 -14.52
CA ASN A 140 9.11 3.95 -15.77
C ASN A 140 10.01 3.19 -16.78
N SER A 141 11.11 2.59 -16.33
CA SER A 141 11.95 1.67 -17.12
C SER A 141 11.51 0.20 -16.94
N GLY A 142 11.92 -0.70 -17.83
CA GLY A 142 11.57 -2.12 -17.73
C GLY A 142 10.08 -2.40 -17.93
N LYS A 143 9.55 -3.42 -17.23
CA LYS A 143 8.15 -3.85 -17.37
C LYS A 143 7.53 -4.23 -16.02
N VAL A 144 6.32 -3.76 -15.76
CA VAL A 144 5.51 -4.18 -14.61
C VAL A 144 4.27 -4.92 -15.10
N ILE A 145 4.19 -6.21 -14.87
CA ILE A 145 3.04 -7.04 -15.25
C ILE A 145 2.10 -7.14 -14.05
N ALA A 146 0.96 -6.46 -14.13
CA ALA A 146 -0.02 -6.34 -13.05
C ALA A 146 -1.19 -7.30 -13.29
N VAL A 147 -1.29 -8.36 -12.50
CA VAL A 147 -2.32 -9.39 -12.61
C VAL A 147 -3.43 -9.12 -11.60
N GLU A 148 -4.68 -9.12 -12.05
CA GLU A 148 -5.86 -9.01 -11.19
C GLU A 148 -6.98 -9.93 -11.69
N MET A 149 -7.62 -10.66 -10.78
CA MET A 149 -8.68 -11.61 -11.12
C MET A 149 -10.06 -10.93 -11.17
N ASP A 150 -10.36 -10.03 -10.23
CA ASP A 150 -11.66 -9.37 -10.13
C ASP A 150 -11.77 -8.23 -11.15
N ARG A 151 -12.63 -8.45 -12.16
CA ARG A 151 -12.93 -7.47 -13.20
C ARG A 151 -13.34 -6.10 -12.65
N ARG A 152 -14.02 -6.06 -11.51
CA ARG A 152 -14.50 -4.80 -10.90
C ARG A 152 -13.36 -3.98 -10.33
N ARG A 153 -12.26 -4.60 -9.94
CA ARG A 153 -11.09 -3.94 -9.34
C ARG A 153 -10.08 -3.47 -10.39
N ILE A 154 -10.16 -4.00 -11.62
CA ILE A 154 -9.31 -3.60 -12.75
C ILE A 154 -9.50 -2.12 -13.10
N SER A 155 -10.73 -1.61 -13.09
CA SER A 155 -10.98 -0.20 -13.41
C SER A 155 -10.27 0.74 -12.44
N SER A 156 -10.24 0.40 -11.15
CA SER A 156 -9.47 1.14 -10.14
C SER A 156 -7.96 1.03 -10.36
N LEU A 157 -7.47 -0.16 -10.71
CA LEU A 157 -6.06 -0.41 -11.05
C LEU A 157 -5.62 0.46 -12.24
N GLU A 158 -6.34 0.39 -13.36
CA GLU A 158 -6.05 1.17 -14.57
C GLU A 158 -6.12 2.68 -14.29
N SER A 159 -7.17 3.13 -13.57
CA SER A 159 -7.31 4.53 -13.19
C SER A 159 -6.11 5.03 -12.36
N ASN A 160 -5.65 4.23 -11.39
CA ASN A 160 -4.51 4.59 -10.56
C ASN A 160 -3.19 4.56 -11.33
N ILE A 161 -2.97 3.58 -12.22
CA ILE A 161 -1.81 3.53 -13.13
C ILE A 161 -1.74 4.80 -13.97
N LEU A 162 -2.85 5.15 -14.62
CA LEU A 162 -2.94 6.35 -15.47
C LEU A 162 -2.74 7.62 -14.66
N ARG A 163 -3.43 7.77 -13.51
CA ARG A 163 -3.29 8.93 -12.63
C ARG A 163 -1.85 9.13 -12.19
N CYS A 164 -1.19 8.05 -11.76
CA CYS A 164 0.20 8.08 -11.30
C CYS A 164 1.23 8.27 -12.42
N GLY A 165 0.83 8.26 -13.70
CA GLY A 165 1.75 8.49 -14.81
C GLY A 165 2.67 7.30 -15.08
N VAL A 166 2.20 6.10 -14.75
CA VAL A 166 2.92 4.86 -15.01
C VAL A 166 2.77 4.51 -16.49
N THR A 167 3.89 4.26 -17.16
CA THR A 167 3.93 3.98 -18.62
C THR A 167 4.52 2.62 -18.96
N ASN A 168 5.18 1.95 -18.02
CA ASN A 168 5.84 0.66 -18.21
C ASN A 168 5.01 -0.54 -17.72
N SER A 169 3.70 -0.36 -17.49
CA SER A 169 2.85 -1.41 -16.92
C SER A 169 1.96 -2.10 -17.96
N ILE A 170 1.76 -3.41 -17.80
CA ILE A 170 0.79 -4.22 -18.54
C ILE A 170 -0.23 -4.76 -17.54
N VAL A 171 -1.51 -4.46 -17.73
CA VAL A 171 -2.60 -4.99 -16.89
C VAL A 171 -3.14 -6.28 -17.53
N LEU A 172 -3.08 -7.38 -16.78
CA LEU A 172 -3.59 -8.68 -17.20
C LEU A 172 -4.73 -9.11 -16.28
N ARG A 173 -5.90 -9.37 -16.87
CA ARG A 173 -6.98 -10.04 -16.14
C ARG A 173 -6.72 -11.54 -16.13
N GLY A 174 -6.46 -12.11 -14.96
CA GLY A 174 -6.12 -13.52 -14.87
C GLY A 174 -6.11 -14.08 -13.46
N ASP A 175 -6.08 -15.39 -13.38
CA ASP A 175 -5.78 -16.11 -12.14
C ASP A 175 -4.26 -16.15 -11.97
N ALA A 176 -3.76 -15.60 -10.88
CA ALA A 176 -2.34 -15.59 -10.53
C ALA A 176 -1.74 -17.01 -10.53
N LYS A 177 -2.53 -18.05 -10.27
CA LYS A 177 -2.08 -19.45 -10.31
C LYS A 177 -1.79 -19.97 -11.73
N LYS A 178 -2.21 -19.25 -12.77
CA LYS A 178 -2.09 -19.66 -14.17
C LYS A 178 -1.08 -18.82 -14.96
N VAL A 179 -0.35 -17.93 -14.28
CA VAL A 179 0.65 -17.04 -14.91
C VAL A 179 1.83 -17.80 -15.50
N GLU A 180 2.12 -19.01 -15.03
CA GLU A 180 3.13 -19.91 -15.61
C GLU A 180 2.92 -20.14 -17.13
N LYS A 181 1.65 -20.11 -17.59
CA LYS A 181 1.31 -20.30 -19.00
C LYS A 181 1.76 -19.15 -19.91
N LEU A 182 2.15 -18.02 -19.33
CA LEU A 182 2.63 -16.86 -20.05
C LEU A 182 4.11 -16.98 -20.43
N ASN A 183 4.82 -18.02 -19.93
CA ASN A 183 6.27 -18.23 -20.17
C ASN A 183 7.08 -16.94 -19.91
N LEU A 184 6.76 -16.25 -18.81
CA LEU A 184 7.46 -15.05 -18.38
C LEU A 184 8.64 -15.45 -17.49
N GLU A 185 9.75 -14.73 -17.63
CA GLU A 185 10.92 -14.84 -16.75
C GLU A 185 11.08 -13.50 -16.00
N PRO A 186 10.29 -13.25 -14.94
CA PRO A 186 10.40 -12.03 -14.17
C PRO A 186 11.64 -12.06 -13.28
N ASP A 187 12.33 -10.93 -13.17
CA ASP A 187 13.45 -10.75 -12.23
C ASP A 187 12.95 -10.81 -10.78
N ARG A 188 11.75 -10.26 -10.52
CA ARG A 188 11.11 -10.30 -9.20
C ARG A 188 9.60 -10.47 -9.30
N ILE A 189 9.03 -11.08 -8.25
CA ILE A 189 7.59 -11.30 -8.12
C ILE A 189 7.11 -10.71 -6.80
N LEU A 190 6.06 -9.89 -6.86
CA LEU A 190 5.30 -9.42 -5.72
C LEU A 190 4.00 -10.21 -5.61
N LEU A 191 3.77 -10.82 -4.44
CA LEU A 191 2.50 -11.45 -4.08
C LEU A 191 1.95 -10.87 -2.78
N ASP A 192 1.05 -9.92 -2.90
CA ASP A 192 0.24 -9.40 -1.79
C ASP A 192 -1.07 -10.18 -1.72
N ALA A 193 -1.02 -11.37 -1.10
CA ALA A 193 -2.16 -12.27 -1.08
C ALA A 193 -3.36 -11.65 -0.31
N PRO A 194 -4.60 -11.88 -0.76
CA PRO A 194 -5.78 -11.45 -0.01
C PRO A 194 -5.77 -12.11 1.37
N CYS A 195 -5.74 -11.29 2.42
CA CYS A 195 -5.73 -11.76 3.80
C CYS A 195 -7.15 -11.84 4.38
N SER A 196 -7.29 -12.57 5.49
CA SER A 196 -8.54 -12.68 6.26
C SER A 196 -8.95 -11.37 6.96
N GLY A 197 -8.05 -10.37 7.00
CA GLY A 197 -8.28 -9.11 7.70
C GLY A 197 -8.30 -9.24 9.23
N GLU A 198 -7.77 -10.35 9.76
CA GLU A 198 -7.42 -10.52 11.18
C GLU A 198 -6.13 -9.76 11.47
#